data_AF-A0A356BY76-F1
#
_entry.id   AF-A0A356BY76-F1
#
_cell.length_a   1.000
_cell.length_b   1.000
_cell.length_c   1.000
_cell.angle_alpha   90.00
_cell.angle_beta   90.00
_cell.angle_gamma   90.00
#
_symmetry.space_group_name_H-M   'P 1'
#
loop_
_entity.id
_entity.type
_entity.pdbx_description
1 polymer ?
#
loop_
_entity_poly.entity_id
_entity_poly.type
_entity_poly.pdbx_seq_one_letter_code
_entity_poly.pdbx_strand_id
1 'polypeptide(L)' 'MSVFKSFRISASGLTAERLRMDTIANNLANANTTRSAEGGPYRRQVPVFAPIFDQSLH' A
#
# COMPACT_ATOMS: atom_id res chain seq x y z
N MET A 1 -24.50 -6.30 14.15
CA MET A 1 -23.37 -5.32 14.15
C MET A 1 -21.97 -5.93 14.02
N SER A 2 -21.72 -7.21 14.38
CA SER A 2 -20.36 -7.80 14.36
C SER A 2 -19.84 -8.17 12.95
N VAL A 3 -20.66 -8.82 12.14
CA VAL A 3 -20.26 -9.35 10.81
C VAL A 3 -19.80 -8.24 9.85
N PHE A 4 -20.53 -7.10 9.79
CA PHE A 4 -20.13 -5.96 8.97
C PHE A 4 -18.80 -5.34 9.40
N LYS A 5 -18.49 -5.33 10.70
CA LYS A 5 -17.19 -4.86 11.21
C LYS A 5 -16.06 -5.78 10.76
N SER A 6 -16.26 -7.10 10.87
CA SER A 6 -15.29 -8.09 10.38
C SER A 6 -15.02 -7.96 8.88
N PHE A 7 -16.08 -7.78 8.07
CA PHE A 7 -15.91 -7.54 6.63
C PHE A 7 -15.15 -6.25 6.33
N ARG A 8 -15.39 -5.16 7.06
CA ARG A 8 -14.64 -3.90 6.91
C ARG A 8 -13.15 -4.09 7.22
N ILE A 9 -12.83 -4.85 8.27
CA ILE A 9 -11.43 -5.16 8.63
C ILE A 9 -10.77 -5.96 7.49
N SER A 10 -11.40 -7.05 7.04
CA SER A 10 -10.87 -7.87 5.95
C SER A 10 -10.72 -7.08 4.65
N ALA A 11 -11.69 -6.23 4.30
CA ALA A 11 -11.63 -5.38 3.12
C ALA A 11 -10.48 -4.36 3.19
N SER A 12 -10.25 -3.77 4.37
CA SER A 12 -9.11 -2.87 4.57
C SER A 12 -7.76 -3.59 4.43
N GLY A 13 -7.64 -4.80 4.97
CA GLY A 13 -6.44 -5.64 4.82
C GLY A 13 -6.19 -6.07 3.37
N LEU A 14 -7.23 -6.49 2.65
CA LEU A 14 -7.13 -6.83 1.22
C LEU A 14 -6.69 -5.64 0.37
N THR A 15 -7.16 -4.44 0.71
CA THR A 15 -6.77 -3.21 0.00
C THR A 15 -5.31 -2.85 0.29
N ALA A 16 -4.86 -2.99 1.54
CA ALA A 16 -3.46 -2.82 1.92
C ALA A 16 -2.54 -3.81 1.19
N GLU A 17 -2.92 -5.08 1.11
CA GLU A 17 -2.13 -6.09 0.42
C GLU A 17 -2.08 -5.86 -1.09
N ARG A 18 -3.18 -5.40 -1.70
CA ARG A 18 -3.18 -4.98 -3.13
C ARG A 18 -2.16 -3.86 -3.37
N LEU A 19 -2.16 -2.82 -2.53
CA LEU A 19 -1.17 -1.74 -2.63
C LEU A 19 0.26 -2.26 -2.48
N ARG A 20 0.48 -3.24 -1.59
CA ARG A 20 1.80 -3.88 -1.43
C ARG A 20 2.23 -4.59 -2.71
N MET A 21 1.34 -5.36 -3.33
CA MET A 21 1.60 -6.02 -4.61
C MET A 21 1.91 -5.00 -5.72
N ASP A 22 1.11 -3.94 -5.82
CA ASP A 22 1.33 -2.88 -6.83
C ASP A 22 2.68 -2.20 -6.65
N THR A 23 3.10 -1.97 -5.41
CA THR A 23 4.41 -1.38 -5.11
C THR A 23 5.56 -2.32 -5.49
N ILE A 24 5.42 -3.62 -5.20
CA ILE A 24 6.40 -4.64 -5.58
C ILE A 24 6.51 -4.76 -7.11
N ALA A 25 5.37 -4.77 -7.81
CA ALA A 25 5.33 -4.83 -9.27
C ALA A 25 6.01 -3.61 -9.90
N ASN A 26 5.74 -2.40 -9.38
CA ASN A 26 6.40 -1.18 -9.82
C ASN A 26 7.91 -1.19 -9.56
N ASN A 27 8.34 -1.68 -8.40
CA ASN A 27 9.76 -1.84 -8.09
C ASN A 27 10.46 -2.78 -9.07
N LEU A 28 9.81 -3.91 -9.39
CA LEU A 28 10.34 -4.90 -10.32
C LEU A 28 10.43 -4.33 -11.74
N ALA A 29 9.36 -3.67 -12.21
CA ALA A 29 9.31 -3.07 -13.54
C ALA A 29 10.40 -2.00 -13.75
N ASN A 30 10.78 -1.28 -12.68
CA ASN A 30 11.75 -0.21 -12.74
C ASN A 30 13.15 -0.58 -12.19
N ALA A 31 13.39 -1.85 -11.88
CA ALA A 31 14.62 -2.29 -11.20
C ALA A 31 15.91 -1.92 -11.96
N ASN A 32 15.83 -1.85 -13.30
CA ASN A 32 16.97 -1.52 -14.17
C ASN A 32 16.92 -0.09 -14.72
N THR A 33 15.99 0.75 -14.26
CA THR A 33 15.84 2.11 -14.75
C THR A 33 16.95 3.00 -14.18
N THR A 34 17.87 3.44 -15.04
CA THR A 34 19.02 4.30 -14.67
C THR A 34 18.77 5.79 -14.92
N ARG A 35 17.64 6.13 -15.58
CA ARG A 35 17.21 7.50 -15.86
C ARG A 35 15.70 7.62 -15.61
N SER A 36 15.31 8.14 -14.45
CA SER A 36 13.92 8.53 -14.16
C SER A 36 13.59 9.89 -14.77
N ALA A 37 12.32 10.29 -14.68
CA ALA A 37 11.85 11.61 -15.11
C ALA A 37 12.52 12.76 -14.33
N GLU A 38 12.87 12.52 -13.07
CA GLU A 38 13.59 13.48 -12.21
C GLU A 38 15.11 13.44 -12.39
N GLY A 39 15.61 12.52 -13.22
CA GLY A 39 17.04 12.28 -13.42
C GLY A 39 17.65 11.34 -12.38
N GLY A 40 18.48 10.41 -12.87
CA GLY A 40 19.16 9.42 -12.04
C GLY A 40 18.45 8.06 -11.93
N PRO A 41 19.03 7.10 -11.20
CA PRO A 41 18.51 5.74 -11.11
C PRO A 41 17.25 5.65 -10.25
N TYR A 42 16.39 4.70 -10.58
CA TYR A 42 15.18 4.40 -9.82
C TYR A 42 15.51 4.01 -8.38
N ARG A 43 14.67 4.46 -7.44
CA ARG A 43 14.74 4.09 -6.02
C ARG A 43 13.50 3.30 -5.64
N ARG A 44 13.72 2.12 -5.06
CA ARG A 44 12.63 1.25 -4.60
C ARG A 44 11.73 1.96 -3.60
N GLN A 45 10.44 1.71 -3.71
CA GLN A 45 9.41 2.21 -2.81
C GLN A 45 8.95 1.11 -1.85
N VAL A 46 8.56 1.47 -0.63
CA VAL A 46 8.06 0.53 0.38
C VAL A 46 6.82 1.13 1.04
N PRO A 47 5.67 0.44 1.03
CA PRO A 47 4.47 0.94 1.69
C PRO A 47 4.63 0.84 3.21
N VAL A 48 4.13 1.85 3.93
CA VAL A 48 4.05 1.88 5.39
C VAL A 48 2.58 1.99 5.77
N PHE A 49 2.10 1.05 6.59
CA PHE A 49 0.71 0.99 7.03
C PHE A 49 0.56 1.55 8.44
N ALA A 50 -0.56 2.22 8.68
CA ALA A 50 -0.94 2.77 9.97
C ALA A 50 -2.39 2.38 10.31
N PRO A 51 -2.73 2.24 11.60
CA PRO A 51 -4.10 1.96 12.01
C PRO A 51 -5.02 3.14 11.69
N ILE A 52 -6.25 2.83 11.30
CA ILE A 52 -7.32 3.84 11.16
C ILE A 52 -7.95 4.01 12.54
N PHE A 53 -7.78 5.19 13.14
CA PHE A 53 -8.45 5.53 14.39
C PHE A 53 -9.89 5.97 14.12
N ASP A 54 -10.86 5.30 14.73
CA ASP A 54 -12.27 5.63 14.61
C ASP A 54 -12.64 6.71 15.65
N GLN A 55 -12.77 7.96 15.19
CA GLN A 55 -13.10 9.11 16.03
C GLN A 55 -14.55 9.08 16.56
N SER A 56 -15.41 8.16 16.11
CA SER A 56 -16.81 8.06 16.55
C SER A 56 -16.99 7.36 17.91
N LEU A 57 -15.90 6.93 18.54
CA LEU A 57 -15.88 6.29 19.86
C LEU A 57 -15.68 7.29 21.02
N HIS A 58 -16.05 8.56 20.86
CA HIS A 58 -16.08 9.58 21.92
C HIS A 58 -17.48 10.17 22.05
#